data_AF-A0A1G1K4H7-F1
#
_entry.id   AF-A0A1G1K4H7-F1
#
_cell.length_a   1.000
_cell.length_b   1.000
_cell.length_c   1.000
_cell.angle_alpha   90.00
_cell.angle_beta   90.00
_cell.angle_gamma   90.00
#
_symmetry.space_group_name_H-M   'P 1'
#
loop_
_entity.id
_entity.type
_entity.pdbx_description
1 polymer ?
#
loop_
_entity_poly.entity_id
_entity_poly.type
_entity_poly.pdbx_seq_one_letter_code
_entity_poly.pdbx_strand_id
1 'polypeptide(L)'
;MSHPQTDSHPIGPDPFRRIKCRYCDSRLPEPFLELGSMPLANSLVAFEDCDKPEIEYPLSLTWCSTCWLVQLTHVVPPKLMFDDYLYVSSTTKTFQEHFANYAKTVRQKLKDKGHAVAVDIGSNDGLLVSCYVKEGMDALGIEPAKNLSELANRNGIKTLNRYFDGACVETILKEHGPAKVISGNNVFAHIDDIQSVVRNVHSLLDPKGMFVIEFPYLVTMLNEMLFDMIYHEHLSYLSITALTYLFQRFDMQIFDLEYVPSHGGSCRVFIQKNGGPSTVSPVVAEYCTKEKKRGCGLLKTYTEFAEKVYQIKKDILQFIADAKKSGETIAGYGAPAKASTIINFCKLRPEQIDFIVDDNPLKQNRLVPGAKIPIVPSNRLESNPPDYLIIFAWNFAKEIIAKIQPLEQKGVRFLIPLPKLTILSNQMFAR
;
A
#
# COMPACT_ATOMS: atom_id res chain seq x y z
N MET A 1 39.95 -0.19 -14.39
CA MET A 1 39.36 1.09 -14.81
C MET A 1 38.31 1.45 -13.78
N SER A 2 38.54 2.55 -13.08
CA SER A 2 37.82 3.00 -11.89
C SER A 2 36.38 3.41 -12.20
N HIS A 3 35.39 2.69 -11.65
CA HIS A 3 34.02 3.18 -11.57
C HIS A 3 33.93 4.28 -10.51
N PRO A 4 33.40 5.46 -10.83
CA PRO A 4 33.27 6.53 -9.86
C PRO A 4 32.06 6.27 -8.94
N GLN A 5 32.38 6.37 -7.64
CA GLN A 5 31.59 6.80 -6.49
C GLN A 5 30.07 6.90 -6.64
N THR A 6 29.42 6.07 -5.83
CA THR A 6 28.08 6.14 -5.25
C THR A 6 27.43 7.53 -5.26
N ASP A 7 26.31 7.66 -5.97
CA ASP A 7 25.30 8.70 -5.74
C ASP A 7 24.82 8.60 -4.29
N SER A 8 25.43 9.37 -3.39
CA SER A 8 24.99 9.47 -2.01
C SER A 8 23.59 10.10 -1.98
N HIS A 9 22.60 9.34 -1.52
CA HIS A 9 21.26 9.86 -1.24
C HIS A 9 21.35 11.10 -0.35
N PRO A 10 20.78 12.26 -0.75
CA PRO A 10 20.75 13.42 0.13
C PRO A 10 19.87 13.10 1.33
N ILE A 11 20.49 12.98 2.51
CA ILE A 11 19.82 12.90 3.81
C ILE A 11 19.45 14.33 4.21
N GLY A 12 18.44 14.90 3.55
CA GLY A 12 17.82 16.18 3.90
C GLY A 12 16.32 16.02 4.17
N PRO A 13 15.64 17.01 4.76
CA PRO A 13 14.19 16.98 4.96
C PRO A 13 13.40 17.12 3.64
N ASP A 14 14.07 17.58 2.58
CA ASP A 14 13.44 17.88 1.30
C ASP A 14 13.19 16.60 0.48
N PRO A 15 12.06 16.51 -0.23
CA PRO A 15 11.85 15.42 -1.17
C PRO A 15 12.89 15.54 -2.29
N PHE A 16 13.42 14.43 -2.78
CA PHE A 16 14.24 14.48 -3.99
C PHE A 16 13.44 14.01 -5.20
N ARG A 17 13.60 14.72 -6.32
CA ARG A 17 13.05 14.32 -7.62
C ARG A 17 13.88 13.18 -8.20
N ARG A 18 13.26 12.02 -8.39
CA ARG A 18 13.90 10.85 -8.99
C ARG A 18 13.88 10.97 -10.52
N ILE A 19 15.07 10.92 -11.13
CA ILE A 19 15.24 11.05 -12.59
C ILE A 19 15.47 9.70 -13.31
N LYS A 20 15.74 8.63 -12.55
CA LYS A 20 16.01 7.26 -13.04
C LYS A 20 14.99 6.27 -12.48
N CYS A 21 14.56 5.32 -13.29
CA CYS A 21 13.63 4.27 -12.88
C CYS A 21 14.20 3.43 -11.73
N ARG A 22 13.38 3.12 -10.72
CA ARG A 22 13.80 2.30 -9.56
C ARG A 22 14.28 0.91 -9.96
N TYR A 23 13.66 0.31 -10.96
CA TYR A 23 13.94 -1.08 -11.35
C TYR A 23 15.06 -1.20 -12.38
N CYS A 24 15.18 -0.21 -13.28
CA CYS A 24 16.03 -0.38 -14.46
C CYS A 24 17.05 0.73 -14.73
N ASP A 25 17.03 1.81 -13.95
CA ASP A 25 17.92 2.98 -14.09
C ASP A 25 17.76 3.79 -15.37
N SER A 26 16.85 3.39 -16.28
CA SER A 26 16.47 4.20 -17.44
C SER A 26 15.95 5.57 -17.02
N ARG A 27 16.26 6.59 -17.82
CA ARG A 27 15.75 7.95 -17.63
C ARG A 27 14.22 7.95 -17.63
N LEU A 28 13.62 8.58 -16.64
CA LEU A 28 12.17 8.71 -16.53
C LEU A 28 11.65 9.83 -17.44
N PRO A 29 10.49 9.63 -18.11
CA PRO A 29 9.80 10.71 -18.80
C PRO A 29 9.13 11.66 -17.79
N GLU A 30 8.60 12.76 -18.32
CA GLU A 30 7.74 13.66 -17.53
C GLU A 30 6.52 12.93 -16.96
N PRO A 31 5.94 13.43 -15.85
CA PRO A 31 4.78 12.80 -15.21
C PRO A 31 3.58 12.71 -16.16
N PHE A 32 2.80 11.63 -16.07
CA PHE A 32 1.53 11.51 -16.78
C PHE A 32 0.33 11.92 -15.92
N LEU A 33 0.49 11.93 -14.60
CA LEU A 33 -0.55 12.30 -13.63
C LEU A 33 0.09 13.12 -12.51
N GLU A 34 -0.44 14.32 -12.30
CA GLU A 34 -0.03 15.22 -11.23
C GLU A 34 -1.22 15.47 -10.31
N LEU A 35 -1.06 15.13 -9.02
CA LEU A 35 -2.07 15.34 -7.99
C LEU A 35 -1.83 16.63 -7.18
N GLY A 36 -0.73 17.34 -7.47
CA GLY A 36 -0.30 18.55 -6.76
C GLY A 36 0.62 18.25 -5.58
N SER A 37 0.75 19.22 -4.68
CA SER A 37 1.44 19.05 -3.40
C SER A 37 0.45 18.55 -2.34
N MET A 38 0.88 17.59 -1.53
CA MET A 38 0.06 17.00 -0.47
C MET A 38 0.90 16.72 0.78
N PRO A 39 0.30 16.79 1.98
CA PRO A 39 0.94 16.31 3.19
C PRO A 39 1.07 14.77 3.17
N LEU A 40 1.82 14.23 4.12
CA LEU A 40 1.97 12.79 4.29
C LEU A 40 0.66 12.17 4.78
N ALA A 41 0.19 11.15 4.06
CA ALA A 41 -1.17 10.63 4.19
C ALA A 41 -1.52 10.08 5.59
N ASN A 42 -0.53 9.52 6.30
CA ASN A 42 -0.68 8.98 7.65
C ASN A 42 -0.25 9.92 8.79
N SER A 43 0.22 11.14 8.49
CA SER A 43 0.61 12.14 9.49
C SER A 43 -0.59 12.88 10.07
N LEU A 44 -1.49 12.14 10.73
CA LEU A 44 -2.69 12.71 11.36
C LEU A 44 -2.32 13.81 12.36
N VAL A 45 -3.02 14.93 12.27
CA VAL A 45 -2.67 16.14 13.04
C VAL A 45 -3.39 16.13 14.39
N ALA A 46 -2.70 16.44 15.48
CA ALA A 46 -3.33 16.63 16.77
C ALA A 46 -4.19 17.90 16.78
N PHE A 47 -5.30 17.92 17.52
CA PHE A 47 -6.17 19.11 17.59
C PHE A 47 -5.43 20.37 18.06
N GLU A 48 -4.51 20.23 18.99
CA GLU A 48 -3.64 21.31 19.48
C GLU A 48 -2.66 21.86 18.43
N ASP A 49 -2.45 21.12 17.34
CA ASP A 49 -1.58 21.46 16.22
C ASP A 49 -2.38 21.93 14.99
N CYS A 50 -3.68 22.26 15.13
CA CYS A 50 -4.54 22.62 14.00
C CYS A 50 -4.00 23.83 13.21
N ASP A 51 -3.43 24.81 13.91
CA ASP A 51 -2.94 26.07 13.33
C ASP A 51 -1.48 25.98 12.87
N LYS A 52 -0.80 24.85 13.13
CA LYS A 52 0.59 24.66 12.70
C LYS A 52 0.63 24.40 11.20
N PRO A 53 1.59 25.02 10.47
CA PRO A 53 1.79 24.73 9.06
C PRO A 53 2.21 23.28 8.87
N GLU A 54 1.69 22.65 7.83
CA GLU A 54 2.07 21.30 7.41
C GLU A 54 3.02 21.35 6.22
N ILE A 55 3.98 20.43 6.19
CA ILE A 55 4.86 20.27 5.05
C ILE A 55 4.13 19.45 3.99
N GLU A 56 4.07 20.00 2.77
CA GLU A 56 3.53 19.31 1.61
C GLU A 56 4.64 18.93 0.65
N TYR A 57 4.47 17.77 -0.01
CA TYR A 57 5.41 17.22 -0.97
C TYR A 57 4.71 16.98 -2.31
N PRO A 58 5.39 17.21 -3.46
CA PRO A 58 4.82 16.91 -4.76
C PRO A 58 4.42 15.45 -4.89
N LEU A 59 3.23 15.20 -5.44
CA LEU A 59 2.69 13.87 -5.66
C LEU A 59 2.33 13.70 -7.14
N SER A 60 3.17 12.96 -7.86
CA SER A 60 2.99 12.76 -9.30
C SER A 60 3.57 11.43 -9.77
N LEU A 61 2.89 10.80 -10.72
CA LEU A 61 3.28 9.52 -11.32
C LEU A 61 3.96 9.69 -12.66
N THR A 62 4.98 8.87 -12.88
CA THR A 62 5.61 8.65 -14.16
C THR A 62 5.63 7.15 -14.49
N TRP A 63 5.91 6.83 -15.75
CA TRP A 63 5.95 5.46 -16.26
C TRP A 63 7.26 5.21 -17.01
N CYS A 64 7.93 4.11 -16.72
CA CYS A 64 9.16 3.74 -17.39
C CYS A 64 8.87 2.99 -18.70
N SER A 65 9.32 3.53 -19.84
CA SER A 65 9.16 2.89 -21.14
C SER A 65 9.99 1.61 -21.35
N THR A 66 10.99 1.37 -20.50
CA THR A 66 11.87 0.19 -20.59
C THR A 66 11.29 -1.02 -19.86
N CYS A 67 10.98 -0.88 -18.56
CA CYS A 67 10.53 -2.00 -17.72
C CYS A 67 9.05 -1.92 -17.33
N TRP A 68 8.34 -0.87 -17.77
CA TRP A 68 6.92 -0.63 -17.52
C TRP A 68 6.53 -0.41 -16.06
N LEU A 69 7.51 -0.14 -15.20
CA LEU A 69 7.23 0.29 -13.84
C LEU A 69 6.52 1.67 -13.86
N VAL A 70 5.38 1.73 -13.19
CA VAL A 70 4.75 2.99 -12.79
C VAL A 70 5.25 3.36 -11.40
N GLN A 71 5.63 4.61 -11.21
CA GLN A 71 6.30 5.01 -9.97
C GLN A 71 6.12 6.50 -9.64
N LEU A 72 6.26 6.85 -8.37
CA LEU A 72 6.32 8.26 -7.95
C LEU A 72 7.59 8.93 -8.47
N THR A 73 7.45 10.20 -8.82
CA THR A 73 8.50 11.10 -9.30
C THR A 73 9.35 11.68 -8.18
N HIS A 74 8.83 11.72 -6.97
CA HIS A 74 9.51 12.23 -5.78
C HIS A 74 9.58 11.14 -4.71
N VAL A 75 10.59 11.26 -3.84
CA VAL A 75 10.79 10.39 -2.69
C VAL A 75 10.87 11.25 -1.45
N VAL A 76 9.95 11.03 -0.52
CA VAL A 76 10.03 11.60 0.82
C VAL A 76 10.99 10.73 1.64
N PRO A 77 11.88 11.33 2.46
CA PRO A 77 12.74 10.58 3.37
C PRO A 77 11.95 9.55 4.21
N PRO A 78 12.32 8.25 4.17
CA PRO A 78 11.57 7.18 4.85
C PRO A 78 11.36 7.41 6.35
N LYS A 79 12.33 8.04 7.02
CA LYS A 79 12.26 8.35 8.46
C LYS A 79 11.07 9.25 8.84
N LEU A 80 10.62 10.11 7.92
CA LEU A 80 9.47 10.97 8.14
C LEU A 80 8.13 10.20 8.09
N MET A 81 8.12 8.98 7.54
CA MET A 81 6.91 8.18 7.35
C MET A 81 6.87 6.93 8.23
N PHE A 82 8.03 6.32 8.53
CA PHE A 82 8.08 4.96 9.08
C PHE A 82 8.73 4.84 10.48
N ASP A 83 9.30 5.91 11.05
CA ASP A 83 9.90 5.83 12.40
C ASP A 83 8.81 5.72 13.50
N ASP A 84 7.66 6.38 13.31
CA ASP A 84 6.45 6.24 14.13
C ASP A 84 5.23 5.98 13.22
N TYR A 85 4.80 4.71 13.18
CA TYR A 85 3.78 4.25 12.25
C TYR A 85 2.52 3.77 12.98
N LEU A 86 1.37 4.34 12.62
CA LEU A 86 0.08 4.11 13.31
C LEU A 86 -0.75 2.97 12.72
N TYR A 87 -0.28 2.33 11.65
CA TYR A 87 -0.99 1.22 11.02
C TYR A 87 -0.57 -0.12 11.64
N VAL A 88 -1.54 -0.84 12.21
CA VAL A 88 -1.37 -2.13 12.88
C VAL A 88 -2.13 -3.21 12.11
N SER A 89 -1.41 -4.23 11.62
CA SER A 89 -1.96 -5.25 10.71
C SER A 89 -2.95 -6.21 11.37
N SER A 90 -2.77 -6.53 12.65
CA SER A 90 -3.62 -7.49 13.39
C SER A 90 -5.01 -7.00 13.78
N THR A 91 -5.37 -5.77 13.42
CA THR A 91 -6.60 -5.11 13.88
C THR A 91 -7.91 -5.74 13.41
N THR A 92 -7.90 -6.50 12.31
CA THR A 92 -9.13 -7.09 11.73
C THR A 92 -9.03 -8.60 11.61
N LYS A 93 -10.13 -9.30 11.88
CA LYS A 93 -10.23 -10.76 11.74
C LYS A 93 -9.93 -11.21 10.30
N THR A 94 -10.41 -10.46 9.31
CA THR A 94 -10.17 -10.71 7.88
C THR A 94 -8.68 -10.76 7.56
N PHE A 95 -7.87 -9.84 8.09
CA PHE A 95 -6.42 -9.88 7.89
C PHE A 95 -5.73 -11.01 8.66
N GLN A 96 -6.18 -11.33 9.88
CA GLN A 96 -5.65 -12.47 10.62
C GLN A 96 -5.85 -13.80 9.87
N GLU A 97 -7.05 -14.01 9.30
CA GLU A 97 -7.37 -15.19 8.47
C GLU A 97 -6.56 -15.19 7.17
N HIS A 98 -6.40 -14.03 6.54
CA HIS A 98 -5.57 -13.84 5.34
C HIS A 98 -4.11 -14.28 5.57
N PHE A 99 -3.46 -13.78 6.62
CA PHE A 99 -2.07 -14.14 6.93
C PHE A 99 -1.91 -15.59 7.39
N ALA A 100 -2.90 -16.15 8.09
CA ALA A 100 -2.90 -17.57 8.42
C ALA A 100 -2.95 -18.46 7.15
N ASN A 101 -3.80 -18.10 6.18
CA ASN A 101 -3.86 -18.80 4.90
C ASN A 101 -2.58 -18.58 4.08
N TYR A 102 -2.01 -17.38 4.13
CA TYR A 102 -0.72 -17.08 3.51
C TYR A 102 0.37 -18.03 4.03
N ALA A 103 0.57 -18.10 5.34
CA ALA A 103 1.57 -18.97 5.94
C ALA A 103 1.40 -20.44 5.54
N LYS A 104 0.15 -20.94 5.51
CA LYS A 104 -0.18 -22.28 5.02
C LYS A 104 0.22 -22.49 3.57
N THR A 105 -0.12 -21.55 2.68
CA THR A 105 0.24 -21.64 1.25
C THR A 105 1.76 -21.68 1.07
N VAL A 106 2.51 -20.83 1.79
CA VAL A 106 3.98 -20.85 1.77
C VAL A 106 4.52 -22.18 2.25
N ARG A 107 4.04 -22.67 3.40
CA ARG A 107 4.46 -23.96 3.96
C ARG A 107 4.17 -25.11 3.01
N GLN A 108 3.04 -25.08 2.30
CA GLN A 108 2.67 -26.09 1.31
C GLN A 108 3.61 -26.05 0.09
N LYS A 109 3.96 -24.86 -0.41
CA LYS A 109 4.83 -24.70 -1.58
C LYS A 109 6.30 -25.03 -1.32
N LEU A 110 6.77 -24.96 -0.07
CA LEU A 110 8.14 -25.40 0.29
C LEU A 110 8.35 -26.86 -0.13
N LYS A 111 9.38 -27.11 -0.95
CA LYS A 111 9.76 -28.45 -1.40
C LYS A 111 10.36 -29.28 -0.28
N ASP A 112 11.17 -28.66 0.56
CA ASP A 112 11.77 -29.28 1.74
C ASP A 112 10.93 -28.98 2.98
N LYS A 113 10.36 -30.03 3.59
CA LYS A 113 9.53 -29.95 4.80
C LYS A 113 10.33 -29.98 6.11
N GLY A 114 11.65 -30.09 6.05
CA GLY A 114 12.52 -30.01 7.22
C GLY A 114 12.49 -28.64 7.91
N HIS A 115 13.45 -28.43 8.80
CA HIS A 115 13.64 -27.14 9.48
C HIS A 115 13.75 -26.01 8.45
N ALA A 116 13.05 -24.90 8.71
CA ALA A 116 12.96 -23.77 7.80
C ALA A 116 13.01 -22.47 8.58
N VAL A 117 13.92 -21.59 8.18
CA VAL A 117 13.99 -20.20 8.63
C VAL A 117 13.14 -19.34 7.70
N ALA A 118 12.24 -18.54 8.28
CA ALA A 118 11.38 -17.59 7.59
C ALA A 118 11.69 -16.16 8.05
N VAL A 119 11.96 -15.25 7.12
CA VAL A 119 12.25 -13.85 7.41
C VAL A 119 11.20 -12.95 6.75
N ASP A 120 10.51 -12.11 7.53
CA ASP A 120 9.51 -11.19 7.01
C ASP A 120 10.00 -9.74 7.05
N ILE A 121 10.12 -9.12 5.88
CA ILE A 121 10.56 -7.72 5.70
C ILE A 121 9.35 -6.80 5.85
N GLY A 122 9.45 -5.80 6.73
CA GLY A 122 8.32 -4.92 7.07
C GLY A 122 7.26 -5.68 7.88
N SER A 123 7.69 -6.44 8.88
CA SER A 123 6.83 -7.40 9.59
C SER A 123 5.75 -6.75 10.47
N ASN A 124 5.77 -5.43 10.64
CA ASN A 124 4.81 -4.67 11.43
C ASN A 124 4.74 -5.21 12.88
N ASP A 125 3.54 -5.44 13.40
CA ASP A 125 3.27 -6.06 14.70
C ASP A 125 3.59 -7.57 14.78
N GLY A 126 4.17 -8.16 13.73
CA GLY A 126 4.64 -9.54 13.70
C GLY A 126 3.58 -10.58 13.32
N LEU A 127 2.42 -10.15 12.80
CA LEU A 127 1.31 -11.06 12.49
C LEU A 127 1.72 -12.24 11.58
N LEU A 128 2.34 -11.97 10.42
CA LEU A 128 2.77 -13.02 9.50
C LEU A 128 3.88 -13.90 10.11
N VAL A 129 4.82 -13.30 10.84
CA VAL A 129 5.86 -14.02 11.58
C VAL A 129 5.24 -15.04 12.54
N SER A 130 4.21 -14.62 13.30
CA SER A 130 3.48 -15.52 14.21
C SER A 130 2.77 -16.67 13.48
N CYS A 131 2.26 -16.42 12.27
CA CYS A 131 1.65 -17.45 11.43
C CYS A 131 2.69 -18.44 10.92
N TYR A 132 3.90 -17.99 10.56
CA TYR A 132 4.99 -18.91 10.19
C TYR A 132 5.44 -19.80 11.36
N VAL A 133 5.50 -19.27 12.58
CA VAL A 133 5.77 -20.07 13.78
C VAL A 133 4.71 -21.17 13.97
N LYS A 134 3.41 -20.84 13.78
CA LYS A 134 2.31 -21.81 13.85
C LYS A 134 2.41 -22.91 12.79
N GLU A 135 3.00 -22.61 11.63
CA GLU A 135 3.27 -23.57 10.56
C GLU A 135 4.60 -24.34 10.76
N GLY A 136 5.24 -24.20 11.93
CA GLY A 136 6.41 -24.97 12.34
C GLY A 136 7.75 -24.44 11.82
N MET A 137 7.84 -23.15 11.49
CA MET A 137 9.07 -22.51 11.01
C MET A 137 9.75 -21.68 12.12
N ASP A 138 11.07 -21.56 12.09
CA ASP A 138 11.79 -20.54 12.90
C ASP A 138 11.66 -19.21 12.18
N ALA A 139 10.94 -18.25 12.77
CA ALA A 139 10.54 -17.03 12.07
C ALA A 139 11.07 -15.77 12.75
N LEU A 140 11.49 -14.81 11.92
CA LEU A 140 12.08 -13.53 12.32
C LEU A 140 11.45 -12.37 11.54
N GLY A 141 10.99 -11.35 12.24
CA GLY A 141 10.53 -10.09 11.64
C GLY A 141 11.66 -9.06 11.51
N ILE A 142 11.60 -8.22 10.47
CA ILE A 142 12.46 -7.05 10.29
C ILE A 142 11.55 -5.82 10.15
N GLU A 143 11.60 -4.90 11.12
CA GLU A 143 10.67 -3.77 11.19
C GLU A 143 11.37 -2.48 11.65
N PRO A 144 11.53 -1.44 10.79
CA PRO A 144 12.17 -0.19 11.19
C PRO A 144 11.35 0.63 12.19
N ALA A 145 10.02 0.49 12.25
CA ALA A 145 9.19 1.22 13.20
C ALA A 145 9.43 0.69 14.63
N LYS A 146 9.97 1.55 15.50
CA LYS A 146 10.36 1.16 16.86
C LYS A 146 9.15 0.74 17.71
N ASN A 147 8.08 1.51 17.64
CA ASN A 147 6.83 1.24 18.35
C ASN A 147 6.23 -0.15 18.00
N LEU A 148 6.28 -0.56 16.73
CA LEU A 148 5.74 -1.82 16.24
C LEU A 148 6.66 -3.01 16.53
N SER A 149 7.97 -2.85 16.30
CA SER A 149 8.95 -3.89 16.64
C SER A 149 8.99 -4.18 18.15
N GLU A 150 8.86 -3.16 19.01
CA GLU A 150 8.72 -3.34 20.46
C GLU A 150 7.39 -4.00 20.84
N LEU A 151 6.29 -3.70 20.14
CA LEU A 151 5.01 -4.38 20.33
C LEU A 151 5.10 -5.87 19.98
N ALA A 152 5.69 -6.20 18.82
CA ALA A 152 5.89 -7.58 18.39
C ALA A 152 6.72 -8.39 19.40
N ASN A 153 7.87 -7.83 19.84
CA ASN A 153 8.74 -8.48 20.82
C ASN A 153 8.06 -8.67 22.19
N ARG A 154 7.26 -7.69 22.66
CA ARG A 154 6.46 -7.84 23.89
C ARG A 154 5.44 -8.98 23.78
N ASN A 155 4.94 -9.25 22.57
CA ASN A 155 4.03 -10.36 22.30
C ASN A 155 4.77 -11.69 22.03
N GLY A 156 6.09 -11.76 22.26
CA GLY A 156 6.90 -12.96 22.08
C GLY A 156 7.25 -13.28 20.62
N ILE A 157 7.06 -12.32 19.70
CA ILE A 157 7.39 -12.47 18.28
C ILE A 157 8.75 -11.80 18.05
N LYS A 158 9.77 -12.60 17.71
CA LYS A 158 11.13 -12.10 17.49
C LYS A 158 11.16 -11.14 16.29
N THR A 159 11.50 -9.88 16.55
CA THR A 159 11.56 -8.84 15.52
C THR A 159 12.78 -7.94 15.72
N LEU A 160 13.60 -7.77 14.67
CA LEU A 160 14.74 -6.85 14.68
C LEU A 160 14.27 -5.44 14.27
N ASN A 161 14.54 -4.45 15.13
CA ASN A 161 14.23 -3.05 14.83
C ASN A 161 15.27 -2.41 13.89
N ARG A 162 15.20 -2.73 12.59
CA ARG A 162 16.14 -2.22 11.56
C ARG A 162 15.50 -2.19 10.19
N TYR A 163 16.15 -1.49 9.26
CA TYR A 163 15.93 -1.67 7.82
C TYR A 163 16.58 -2.97 7.32
N PHE A 164 16.12 -3.47 6.17
CA PHE A 164 16.65 -4.68 5.52
C PHE A 164 17.85 -4.34 4.60
N ASP A 165 19.02 -4.14 5.20
CA ASP A 165 20.28 -3.83 4.53
C ASP A 165 21.29 -5.00 4.55
N GLY A 166 22.50 -4.78 4.01
CA GLY A 166 23.54 -5.82 3.95
C GLY A 166 24.02 -6.28 5.34
N ALA A 167 24.16 -5.36 6.30
CA ALA A 167 24.52 -5.69 7.68
C ALA A 167 23.42 -6.54 8.34
N CYS A 168 22.16 -6.29 7.97
CA CYS A 168 21.04 -7.10 8.40
C CYS A 168 21.12 -8.53 7.89
N VAL A 169 21.41 -8.70 6.59
CA VAL A 169 21.63 -10.02 5.99
C VAL A 169 22.80 -10.77 6.65
N GLU A 170 23.93 -10.11 6.89
CA GLU A 170 25.10 -10.71 7.55
C GLU A 170 24.76 -11.22 8.97
N THR A 171 24.00 -10.43 9.72
CA THR A 171 23.53 -10.81 11.06
C THR A 171 22.70 -12.10 10.99
N ILE A 172 21.71 -12.14 10.10
CA ILE A 172 20.79 -13.29 9.98
C ILE A 172 21.53 -14.54 9.50
N LEU A 173 22.43 -14.41 8.52
CA LEU A 173 23.23 -15.53 8.03
C LEU A 173 24.12 -16.13 9.13
N LYS A 174 24.68 -15.28 10.00
CA LYS A 174 25.53 -15.74 11.11
C LYS A 174 24.73 -16.47 12.20
N GLU A 175 23.52 -16.00 12.50
CA GLU A 175 22.72 -16.51 13.62
C GLU A 175 21.80 -17.68 13.22
N HIS A 176 21.23 -17.63 12.02
CA HIS A 176 20.20 -18.56 11.54
C HIS A 176 20.58 -19.32 10.26
N GLY A 177 21.60 -18.86 9.54
CA GLY A 177 21.93 -19.37 8.20
C GLY A 177 20.98 -18.86 7.10
N PRO A 178 21.01 -19.47 5.91
CA PRO A 178 20.16 -19.06 4.79
C PRO A 178 18.67 -19.25 5.08
N ALA A 179 17.86 -18.28 4.66
CA ALA A 179 16.41 -18.33 4.85
C ALA A 179 15.74 -19.17 3.75
N LYS A 180 14.87 -20.12 4.12
CA LYS A 180 14.06 -20.88 3.15
C LYS A 180 12.86 -20.09 2.65
N VAL A 181 12.38 -19.15 3.46
CA VAL A 181 11.32 -18.22 3.10
C VAL A 181 11.80 -16.82 3.44
N ILE A 182 11.70 -15.92 2.46
CA ILE A 182 11.73 -14.49 2.72
C ILE A 182 10.38 -13.95 2.27
N SER A 183 9.75 -13.08 3.04
CA SER A 183 8.51 -12.41 2.66
C SER A 183 8.63 -10.90 2.72
N GLY A 184 7.81 -10.23 1.91
CA GLY A 184 7.62 -8.78 1.95
C GLY A 184 6.17 -8.45 1.61
N ASN A 185 5.32 -8.37 2.63
CA ASN A 185 3.89 -8.12 2.45
C ASN A 185 3.57 -6.62 2.50
N ASN A 186 3.10 -6.05 1.40
CA ASN A 186 2.80 -4.62 1.27
C ASN A 186 3.97 -3.69 1.63
N VAL A 187 5.22 -4.17 1.65
CA VAL A 187 6.40 -3.33 1.90
C VAL A 187 7.15 -3.00 0.60
N PHE A 188 7.10 -3.90 -0.40
CA PHE A 188 7.96 -3.82 -1.59
C PHE A 188 7.74 -2.53 -2.39
N ALA A 189 6.50 -2.05 -2.45
CA ALA A 189 6.11 -0.80 -3.11
C ALA A 189 6.64 0.47 -2.42
N HIS A 190 7.07 0.36 -1.16
CA HIS A 190 7.49 1.47 -0.30
C HIS A 190 9.00 1.76 -0.35
N ILE A 191 9.77 0.91 -1.02
CA ILE A 191 11.23 0.91 -0.96
C ILE A 191 11.79 1.62 -2.19
N ASP A 192 12.60 2.63 -1.96
CA ASP A 192 13.24 3.38 -3.04
C ASP A 192 14.45 2.65 -3.64
N ASP A 193 15.40 2.21 -2.79
CA ASP A 193 16.55 1.38 -3.19
C ASP A 193 16.19 -0.10 -3.26
N ILE A 194 15.20 -0.40 -4.10
CA ILE A 194 14.67 -1.75 -4.27
C ILE A 194 15.69 -2.71 -4.88
N GLN A 195 16.62 -2.20 -5.69
CA GLN A 195 17.69 -3.01 -6.27
C GLN A 195 18.63 -3.56 -5.20
N SER A 196 18.95 -2.77 -4.17
CA SER A 196 19.72 -3.24 -3.02
C SER A 196 18.97 -4.30 -2.22
N VAL A 197 17.67 -4.09 -1.99
CA VAL A 197 16.83 -5.10 -1.32
C VAL A 197 16.78 -6.41 -2.09
N VAL A 198 16.63 -6.40 -3.42
CA VAL A 198 16.66 -7.64 -4.22
C VAL A 198 18.02 -8.34 -4.13
N ARG A 199 19.14 -7.60 -4.14
CA ARG A 199 20.48 -8.19 -3.90
C ARG A 199 20.58 -8.83 -2.52
N ASN A 200 20.07 -8.16 -1.48
CA ASN A 200 20.07 -8.66 -0.11
C ASN A 200 19.20 -9.92 0.04
N VAL A 201 18.02 -9.93 -0.59
CA VAL A 201 17.16 -11.12 -0.68
C VAL A 201 17.91 -12.25 -1.36
N HIS A 202 18.53 -12.00 -2.51
CA HIS A 202 19.29 -13.03 -3.22
C HIS A 202 20.42 -13.61 -2.36
N SER A 203 21.15 -12.79 -1.61
CA SER A 203 22.24 -13.23 -0.71
C SER A 203 21.74 -14.06 0.47
N LEU A 204 20.61 -13.67 1.08
CA LEU A 204 20.04 -14.37 2.24
C LEU A 204 19.29 -15.66 1.88
N LEU A 205 18.71 -15.71 0.67
CA LEU A 205 17.81 -16.78 0.27
C LEU A 205 18.56 -18.10 0.04
N ASP A 206 18.06 -19.16 0.65
CA ASP A 206 18.49 -20.54 0.39
C ASP A 206 18.37 -20.87 -1.11
N PRO A 207 19.30 -21.63 -1.73
CA PRO A 207 19.21 -22.01 -3.15
C PRO A 207 17.91 -22.72 -3.56
N LYS A 208 17.23 -23.38 -2.62
CA LYS A 208 15.93 -24.05 -2.78
C LYS A 208 14.79 -23.30 -2.09
N GLY A 209 15.07 -22.12 -1.54
CA GLY A 209 14.09 -21.26 -0.88
C GLY A 209 13.21 -20.49 -1.86
N MET A 210 12.26 -19.74 -1.30
CA MET A 210 11.43 -18.80 -2.05
C MET A 210 11.37 -17.43 -1.38
N PHE A 211 11.31 -16.40 -2.21
CA PHE A 211 10.93 -15.05 -1.82
C PHE A 211 9.46 -14.81 -2.21
N VAL A 212 8.65 -14.26 -1.32
CA VAL A 212 7.22 -14.05 -1.56
C VAL A 212 6.85 -12.60 -1.26
N ILE A 213 6.25 -11.93 -2.24
CA ILE A 213 5.75 -10.56 -2.05
C ILE A 213 4.26 -10.52 -2.36
N GLU A 214 3.54 -9.73 -1.59
CA GLU A 214 2.14 -9.38 -1.83
C GLU A 214 2.01 -7.87 -1.95
N PHE A 215 1.27 -7.41 -2.95
CA PHE A 215 1.16 -5.99 -3.28
C PHE A 215 -0.14 -5.66 -4.03
N PRO A 216 -0.66 -4.42 -3.90
CA PRO A 216 -1.76 -3.93 -4.73
C PRO A 216 -1.44 -4.00 -6.22
N TYR A 217 -2.34 -4.55 -7.01
CA TYR A 217 -2.07 -4.84 -8.42
C TYR A 217 -2.37 -3.64 -9.33
N LEU A 218 -1.39 -3.24 -10.16
CA LEU A 218 -1.52 -2.09 -11.07
C LEU A 218 -2.75 -2.18 -11.99
N VAL A 219 -3.06 -3.36 -12.53
CA VAL A 219 -4.23 -3.50 -13.42
C VAL A 219 -5.53 -3.26 -12.66
N THR A 220 -5.61 -3.70 -11.40
CA THR A 220 -6.77 -3.41 -10.55
C THR A 220 -6.90 -1.90 -10.29
N MET A 221 -5.79 -1.23 -9.95
CA MET A 221 -5.78 0.23 -9.80
C MET A 221 -6.29 0.96 -11.06
N LEU A 222 -5.86 0.53 -12.25
CA LEU A 222 -6.27 1.13 -13.51
C LEU A 222 -7.73 0.84 -13.88
N ASN A 223 -8.28 -0.31 -13.47
CA ASN A 223 -9.65 -0.70 -13.78
C ASN A 223 -10.65 -0.07 -12.81
N GLU A 224 -10.33 -0.08 -11.52
CA GLU A 224 -11.18 0.38 -10.44
C GLU A 224 -10.90 1.85 -10.06
N MET A 225 -10.09 2.55 -10.85
CA MET A 225 -9.74 3.96 -10.64
C MET A 225 -9.20 4.26 -9.23
N LEU A 226 -8.38 3.36 -8.68
CA LEU A 226 -7.84 3.45 -7.31
C LEU A 226 -6.69 4.48 -7.20
N PHE A 227 -6.90 5.69 -7.72
CA PHE A 227 -5.91 6.76 -7.67
C PHE A 227 -5.67 7.27 -6.24
N ASP A 228 -6.58 6.96 -5.32
CA ASP A 228 -6.43 7.25 -3.89
C ASP A 228 -5.34 6.40 -3.22
N MET A 229 -4.94 5.29 -3.85
CA MET A 229 -3.76 4.51 -3.48
C MET A 229 -2.45 5.22 -3.88
N ILE A 230 -2.51 6.44 -4.44
CA ILE A 230 -1.36 7.29 -4.72
C ILE A 230 -1.11 8.19 -3.51
N TYR A 231 -0.05 7.91 -2.76
CA TYR A 231 0.45 8.74 -1.65
C TYR A 231 1.93 8.41 -1.44
N HIS A 232 2.68 9.25 -0.71
CA HIS A 232 4.15 9.27 -0.71
C HIS A 232 4.81 7.98 -0.22
N GLU A 233 4.10 7.17 0.55
CA GLU A 233 4.55 5.85 1.00
C GLU A 233 4.59 4.84 -0.17
N HIS A 234 3.65 4.92 -1.12
CA HIS A 234 3.60 4.04 -2.30
C HIS A 234 4.49 4.57 -3.44
N LEU A 235 5.78 4.28 -3.35
CA LEU A 235 6.75 4.71 -4.36
C LEU A 235 6.59 4.01 -5.72
N SER A 236 6.05 2.78 -5.74
CA SER A 236 5.98 1.92 -6.92
C SER A 236 4.61 1.24 -7.06
N TYR A 237 4.10 1.14 -8.29
CA TYR A 237 2.81 0.53 -8.61
C TYR A 237 3.03 -0.68 -9.52
N LEU A 238 2.72 -1.85 -8.98
CA LEU A 238 3.39 -3.07 -9.39
C LEU A 238 2.56 -3.91 -10.37
N SER A 239 3.22 -4.34 -11.44
CA SER A 239 2.73 -5.31 -12.41
C SER A 239 3.65 -6.53 -12.46
N ILE A 240 3.13 -7.67 -12.88
CA ILE A 240 3.89 -8.90 -13.06
C ILE A 240 4.97 -8.72 -14.12
N THR A 241 4.70 -7.98 -15.20
CA THR A 241 5.70 -7.69 -16.24
C THR A 241 6.87 -6.87 -15.69
N ALA A 242 6.61 -5.82 -14.91
CA ALA A 242 7.67 -5.00 -14.33
C ALA A 242 8.48 -5.76 -13.28
N LEU A 243 7.83 -6.60 -12.46
CA LEU A 243 8.51 -7.46 -11.51
C LEU A 243 9.33 -8.56 -12.19
N THR A 244 8.81 -9.16 -13.25
CA THR A 244 9.55 -10.15 -14.05
C THR A 244 10.84 -9.52 -14.59
N TYR A 245 10.77 -8.30 -15.13
CA TYR A 245 11.95 -7.56 -15.58
C TYR A 245 12.95 -7.30 -14.44
N LEU A 246 12.47 -6.87 -13.27
CA LEU A 246 13.32 -6.63 -12.11
C LEU A 246 14.05 -7.91 -11.68
N PHE A 247 13.33 -8.99 -11.41
CA PHE A 247 13.93 -10.21 -10.86
C PHE A 247 14.91 -10.87 -11.85
N GLN A 248 14.65 -10.83 -13.15
CA GLN A 248 15.58 -11.34 -14.17
C GLN A 248 16.94 -10.63 -14.13
N ARG A 249 16.99 -9.34 -13.78
CA ARG A 249 18.25 -8.60 -13.62
C ARG A 249 19.12 -9.10 -12.45
N PHE A 250 18.52 -9.80 -11.50
CA PHE A 250 19.18 -10.28 -10.27
C PHE A 250 19.24 -11.81 -10.20
N ASP A 251 19.21 -12.49 -11.36
CA ASP A 251 19.25 -13.96 -11.46
C ASP A 251 18.14 -14.63 -10.62
N MET A 252 16.95 -14.04 -10.62
CA MET A 252 15.75 -14.55 -9.97
C MET A 252 14.60 -14.63 -10.97
N GLN A 253 13.62 -15.48 -10.70
CA GLN A 253 12.44 -15.65 -11.54
C GLN A 253 11.17 -15.86 -10.70
N ILE A 254 10.08 -15.26 -11.15
CA ILE A 254 8.73 -15.56 -10.63
C ILE A 254 8.35 -16.94 -11.17
N PHE A 255 8.08 -17.89 -10.28
CA PHE A 255 7.66 -19.24 -10.68
C PHE A 255 6.16 -19.47 -10.52
N ASP A 256 5.48 -18.69 -9.69
CA ASP A 256 4.04 -18.81 -9.50
C ASP A 256 3.45 -17.51 -8.96
N LEU A 257 2.13 -17.35 -9.06
CA LEU A 257 1.42 -16.23 -8.44
C LEU A 257 -0.06 -16.55 -8.21
N GLU A 258 -0.66 -15.81 -7.30
CA GLU A 258 -2.10 -15.84 -7.04
C GLU A 258 -2.67 -14.43 -6.93
N TYR A 259 -3.92 -14.27 -7.37
CA TYR A 259 -4.70 -13.07 -7.08
C TYR A 259 -5.22 -13.14 -5.65
N VAL A 260 -5.18 -12.01 -4.96
CA VAL A 260 -5.62 -11.88 -3.58
C VAL A 260 -6.59 -10.70 -3.50
N PRO A 261 -7.78 -10.84 -2.87
CA PRO A 261 -8.75 -9.75 -2.78
C PRO A 261 -8.34 -8.63 -1.79
N SER A 262 -7.20 -8.77 -1.10
CA SER A 262 -6.71 -7.79 -0.12
C SER A 262 -6.50 -6.40 -0.77
N HIS A 263 -6.76 -5.35 0.01
CA HIS A 263 -6.57 -3.94 -0.39
C HIS A 263 -7.30 -3.53 -1.69
N GLY A 264 -8.43 -4.16 -2.01
CA GLY A 264 -9.18 -3.86 -3.23
C GLY A 264 -8.70 -4.61 -4.47
N GLY A 265 -7.68 -5.46 -4.33
CA GLY A 265 -7.17 -6.35 -5.37
C GLY A 265 -5.65 -6.30 -5.48
N SER A 266 -5.02 -7.39 -5.08
CA SER A 266 -3.59 -7.56 -4.96
C SER A 266 -3.13 -8.81 -5.71
N CYS A 267 -1.82 -8.91 -5.91
CA CYS A 267 -1.17 -10.15 -6.32
C CYS A 267 -0.19 -10.59 -5.26
N ARG A 268 -0.10 -11.90 -5.04
CA ARG A 268 0.99 -12.53 -4.31
C ARG A 268 1.82 -13.35 -5.28
N VAL A 269 3.10 -13.06 -5.38
CA VAL A 269 3.99 -13.73 -6.33
C VAL A 269 5.07 -14.48 -5.58
N PHE A 270 5.42 -15.65 -6.10
CA PHE A 270 6.44 -16.53 -5.54
C PHE A 270 7.65 -16.52 -6.47
N ILE A 271 8.79 -16.11 -5.91
CA ILE A 271 10.05 -15.92 -6.62
C ILE A 271 11.06 -16.92 -6.09
N GLN A 272 11.91 -17.41 -6.97
CA GLN A 272 13.07 -18.22 -6.63
C GLN A 272 14.32 -17.69 -7.33
N LYS A 273 15.49 -18.16 -6.93
CA LYS A 273 16.70 -18.02 -7.76
C LYS A 273 16.49 -18.72 -9.11
N ASN A 274 17.09 -18.18 -10.15
CA ASN A 274 17.09 -18.80 -11.46
C ASN A 274 17.69 -20.22 -11.37
N GLY A 275 17.10 -21.18 -12.09
CA GLY A 275 17.45 -22.61 -11.95
C GLY A 275 17.01 -23.27 -10.63
N GLY A 276 16.26 -22.57 -9.77
CA GLY A 276 15.69 -23.14 -8.55
C GLY A 276 14.68 -24.28 -8.81
N PRO A 277 14.27 -25.01 -7.75
CA PRO A 277 13.60 -26.30 -7.87
C PRO A 277 12.12 -26.25 -8.31
N SER A 278 11.50 -25.07 -8.37
CA SER A 278 10.09 -24.95 -8.76
C SER A 278 9.95 -24.67 -10.25
N THR A 279 9.03 -25.42 -10.89
CA THR A 279 8.63 -25.19 -12.27
C THR A 279 7.87 -23.88 -12.39
N VAL A 280 8.19 -23.08 -13.41
CA VAL A 280 7.45 -21.85 -13.72
C VAL A 280 6.05 -22.21 -14.22
N SER A 281 5.05 -21.77 -13.47
CA SER A 281 3.63 -21.95 -13.76
C SER A 281 3.19 -21.08 -14.96
N PRO A 282 2.33 -21.60 -15.86
CA PRO A 282 1.80 -20.83 -16.99
C PRO A 282 1.11 -19.53 -16.60
N VAL A 283 0.58 -19.45 -15.37
CA VAL A 283 -0.11 -18.26 -14.83
C VAL A 283 0.75 -16.99 -14.90
N VAL A 284 2.08 -17.12 -14.79
CA VAL A 284 3.00 -15.96 -14.88
C VAL A 284 2.91 -15.34 -16.28
N ALA A 285 2.99 -16.17 -17.33
CA ALA A 285 2.87 -15.72 -18.71
C ALA A 285 1.47 -15.21 -19.05
N GLU A 286 0.43 -15.82 -18.46
CA GLU A 286 -0.95 -15.34 -18.61
C GLU A 286 -1.13 -13.92 -18.07
N TYR A 287 -0.61 -13.61 -16.89
CA TYR A 287 -0.70 -12.26 -16.32
C TYR A 287 0.10 -11.23 -17.12
N CYS A 288 1.33 -11.56 -17.54
CA CYS A 288 2.08 -10.70 -18.46
C CYS A 288 1.32 -10.44 -19.77
N THR A 289 0.61 -11.44 -20.29
CA THR A 289 -0.24 -11.29 -21.49
C THR A 289 -1.46 -10.41 -21.22
N LYS A 290 -2.11 -10.57 -20.06
CA LYS A 290 -3.24 -9.73 -19.62
C LYS A 290 -2.82 -8.26 -19.52
N GLU A 291 -1.67 -7.97 -18.92
CA GLU A 291 -1.12 -6.62 -18.78
C GLU A 291 -0.79 -5.98 -20.13
N LYS A 292 -0.18 -6.75 -21.05
CA LYS A 292 0.06 -6.31 -22.44
C LYS A 292 -1.25 -5.95 -23.14
N LYS A 293 -2.25 -6.82 -23.06
CA LYS A 293 -3.59 -6.57 -23.64
C LYS A 293 -4.29 -5.36 -23.01
N ARG A 294 -4.08 -5.13 -21.72
CA ARG A 294 -4.62 -3.96 -21.00
C ARG A 294 -3.92 -2.64 -21.38
N GLY A 295 -2.77 -2.71 -22.05
CA GLY A 295 -2.00 -1.56 -22.50
C GLY A 295 -0.95 -1.07 -21.50
N CYS A 296 -0.55 -1.87 -20.50
CA CYS A 296 0.47 -1.46 -19.51
C CYS A 296 1.85 -1.12 -20.11
N GLY A 297 2.10 -1.51 -21.37
CA GLY A 297 3.29 -1.12 -22.12
C GLY A 297 3.16 0.18 -22.92
N LEU A 298 2.03 0.90 -22.81
CA LEU A 298 1.70 2.06 -23.64
C LEU A 298 1.43 3.29 -22.78
N LEU A 299 2.12 4.40 -23.07
CA LEU A 299 1.89 5.67 -22.37
C LEU A 299 0.42 6.13 -22.45
N LYS A 300 -0.24 5.88 -23.59
CA LYS A 300 -1.65 6.22 -23.83
C LYS A 300 -2.59 5.69 -22.74
N THR A 301 -2.34 4.48 -22.23
CA THR A 301 -3.16 3.90 -21.15
C THR A 301 -3.11 4.72 -19.87
N TYR A 302 -1.97 5.35 -19.58
CA TYR A 302 -1.77 6.14 -18.38
C TYR A 302 -2.29 7.58 -18.54
N THR A 303 -2.18 8.17 -19.73
CA THR A 303 -2.79 9.48 -20.01
C THR A 303 -4.31 9.40 -19.97
N GLU A 304 -4.93 8.35 -20.52
CA GLU A 304 -6.37 8.10 -20.41
C GLU A 304 -6.83 7.85 -18.97
N PHE A 305 -5.99 7.18 -18.16
CA PHE A 305 -6.24 7.04 -16.72
C PHE A 305 -6.22 8.40 -16.03
N ALA A 306 -5.23 9.25 -16.31
CA ALA A 306 -5.12 10.58 -15.72
C ALA A 306 -6.34 11.46 -16.07
N GLU A 307 -6.79 11.46 -17.33
CA GLU A 307 -8.01 12.17 -17.75
C GLU A 307 -9.23 11.76 -16.93
N LYS A 308 -9.41 10.45 -16.70
CA LYS A 308 -10.50 9.93 -15.86
C LYS A 308 -10.35 10.34 -14.40
N VAL A 309 -9.14 10.34 -13.85
CA VAL A 309 -8.88 10.84 -12.47
C VAL A 309 -9.30 12.30 -12.34
N TYR A 310 -8.92 13.15 -13.31
CA TYR A 310 -9.34 14.56 -13.31
C TYR A 310 -10.86 14.72 -13.47
N GLN A 311 -11.52 13.84 -14.24
CA GLN A 311 -12.97 13.83 -14.34
C GLN A 311 -13.64 13.45 -13.01
N ILE A 312 -13.16 12.40 -12.33
CA ILE A 312 -13.68 12.00 -11.01
C ILE A 312 -13.56 13.15 -10.00
N LYS A 313 -12.45 13.88 -10.00
CA LYS A 313 -12.31 15.09 -9.16
C LYS A 313 -13.37 16.13 -9.45
N LYS A 314 -13.68 16.40 -10.72
CA LYS A 314 -14.75 17.34 -11.10
C LYS A 314 -16.11 16.85 -10.61
N ASP A 315 -16.40 15.57 -10.77
CA ASP A 315 -17.68 14.97 -10.36
C ASP A 315 -17.86 15.05 -8.83
N ILE A 316 -16.81 14.75 -8.05
CA ILE A 316 -16.81 14.90 -6.58
C ILE A 316 -17.06 16.35 -6.17
N LEU A 317 -16.34 17.30 -6.77
CA LEU A 317 -16.49 18.72 -6.46
C LEU A 317 -17.88 19.25 -6.79
N GLN A 318 -18.43 18.86 -7.94
CA GLN A 318 -19.76 19.26 -8.37
C GLN A 318 -20.82 18.73 -7.40
N PHE A 319 -20.76 17.44 -7.05
CA PHE A 319 -21.68 16.83 -6.09
C PHE A 319 -21.66 17.54 -4.73
N ILE A 320 -20.47 17.79 -4.18
CA ILE A 320 -20.33 18.48 -2.89
C ILE A 320 -20.90 19.89 -2.94
N ALA A 321 -20.63 20.63 -4.02
CA ALA A 321 -21.17 21.98 -4.20
C ALA A 321 -22.70 21.98 -4.26
N ASP A 322 -23.30 21.04 -4.99
CA ASP A 322 -24.76 20.93 -5.15
C ASP A 322 -25.44 20.55 -3.83
N ALA A 323 -24.86 19.59 -3.09
CA ALA A 323 -25.34 19.21 -1.76
C ALA A 323 -25.29 20.40 -0.78
N LYS A 324 -24.16 21.10 -0.71
CA LYS A 324 -24.00 22.27 0.19
C LYS A 324 -24.91 23.44 -0.20
N LYS A 325 -25.13 23.68 -1.50
CA LYS A 325 -26.10 24.67 -1.99
C LYS A 325 -27.54 24.32 -1.58
N SER A 326 -27.84 23.04 -1.46
CA SER A 326 -29.15 22.53 -1.02
C SER A 326 -29.28 22.49 0.52
N GLY A 327 -28.27 22.92 1.26
CA GLY A 327 -28.24 22.87 2.72
C GLY A 327 -27.98 21.48 3.30
N GLU A 328 -27.59 20.51 2.46
CA GLU A 328 -27.34 19.13 2.87
C GLU A 328 -25.94 19.00 3.53
N THR A 329 -25.88 18.21 4.59
CA THR A 329 -24.69 17.90 5.38
C THR A 329 -23.96 16.68 4.84
N ILE A 330 -22.63 16.67 4.97
CA ILE A 330 -21.77 15.60 4.42
C ILE A 330 -20.75 15.21 5.48
N ALA A 331 -20.64 13.91 5.75
CA ALA A 331 -19.57 13.34 6.57
C ALA A 331 -18.85 12.19 5.83
N GLY A 332 -17.74 11.72 6.38
CA GLY A 332 -17.00 10.55 5.88
C GLY A 332 -17.04 9.36 6.84
N TYR A 333 -16.84 8.16 6.30
CA TYR A 333 -16.61 6.93 7.06
C TYR A 333 -15.26 6.30 6.71
N GLY A 334 -14.42 6.15 7.73
CA GLY A 334 -13.03 5.71 7.68
C GLY A 334 -12.08 6.84 7.31
N ALA A 335 -10.98 6.96 8.04
CA ALA A 335 -9.85 7.85 7.76
C ALA A 335 -8.56 7.07 7.43
N PRO A 336 -8.55 6.16 6.43
CA PRO A 336 -7.32 5.52 5.96
C PRO A 336 -6.42 6.53 5.21
N ALA A 337 -5.13 6.22 5.06
CA ALA A 337 -4.18 7.01 4.28
C ALA A 337 -4.73 7.45 2.91
N LYS A 338 -5.35 6.51 2.18
CA LYS A 338 -5.96 6.77 0.87
C LYS A 338 -7.06 7.84 0.87
N ALA A 339 -7.78 8.02 1.98
CA ALA A 339 -8.76 9.09 2.11
C ALA A 339 -8.09 10.47 2.00
N SER A 340 -6.93 10.63 2.63
CA SER A 340 -6.14 11.87 2.59
C SER A 340 -5.82 12.28 1.16
N THR A 341 -5.55 11.34 0.25
CA THR A 341 -5.30 11.63 -1.17
C THR A 341 -6.52 12.22 -1.85
N ILE A 342 -7.69 11.60 -1.75
CA ILE A 342 -8.93 12.11 -2.39
C ILE A 342 -9.26 13.50 -1.84
N ILE A 343 -9.24 13.62 -0.51
CA ILE A 343 -9.59 14.85 0.22
C ILE A 343 -8.68 16.00 -0.21
N ASN A 344 -7.35 15.80 -0.19
CA ASN A 344 -6.41 16.86 -0.55
C ASN A 344 -6.39 17.15 -2.05
N PHE A 345 -6.53 16.12 -2.90
CA PHE A 345 -6.63 16.31 -4.35
C PHE A 345 -7.84 17.16 -4.73
N CYS A 346 -8.97 16.94 -4.06
CA CYS A 346 -10.19 17.71 -4.22
C CYS A 346 -10.21 19.00 -3.36
N LYS A 347 -9.18 19.27 -2.55
CA LYS A 347 -9.11 20.41 -1.63
C LYS A 347 -10.34 20.55 -0.72
N LEU A 348 -10.86 19.42 -0.22
CA LEU A 348 -11.99 19.41 0.70
C LEU A 348 -11.55 19.87 2.10
N ARG A 349 -12.42 20.59 2.79
CA ARG A 349 -12.20 21.23 4.10
C ARG A 349 -13.42 20.99 5.00
N PRO A 350 -13.37 21.38 6.29
CA PRO A 350 -14.47 21.18 7.22
C PRO A 350 -15.81 21.82 6.78
N GLU A 351 -15.77 22.84 5.91
CA GLU A 351 -16.98 23.45 5.34
C GLU A 351 -17.67 22.52 4.33
N GLN A 352 -16.92 21.64 3.66
CA GLN A 352 -17.44 20.65 2.70
C GLN A 352 -17.72 19.29 3.34
N ILE A 353 -16.89 18.83 4.27
CA ILE A 353 -17.05 17.55 4.97
C ILE A 353 -16.91 17.83 6.46
N ASP A 354 -18.02 17.69 7.19
CA ASP A 354 -18.16 18.20 8.54
C ASP A 354 -17.28 17.41 9.53
N PHE A 355 -17.19 16.09 9.34
CA PHE A 355 -16.32 15.19 10.09
C PHE A 355 -16.12 13.86 9.34
N ILE A 356 -15.13 13.07 9.78
CA ILE A 356 -14.96 11.68 9.37
C ILE A 356 -15.02 10.79 10.60
N VAL A 357 -15.81 9.72 10.56
CA VAL A 357 -15.79 8.72 11.63
C VAL A 357 -14.73 7.66 11.38
N ASP A 358 -14.04 7.19 12.41
CA ASP A 358 -13.14 6.04 12.32
C ASP A 358 -13.26 5.17 13.59
N ASP A 359 -13.28 3.85 13.40
CA ASP A 359 -13.39 2.89 14.50
C ASP A 359 -12.07 2.70 15.26
N ASN A 360 -10.93 3.08 14.68
CA ASN A 360 -9.62 3.00 15.33
C ASN A 360 -9.46 4.12 16.38
N PRO A 361 -9.38 3.79 17.69
CA PRO A 361 -9.22 4.81 18.74
C PRO A 361 -7.96 5.66 18.60
N LEU A 362 -6.90 5.14 17.97
CA LEU A 362 -5.64 5.88 17.75
C LEU A 362 -5.80 7.05 16.77
N LYS A 363 -6.82 7.01 15.90
CA LYS A 363 -7.11 8.06 14.92
C LYS A 363 -8.14 9.07 15.43
N GLN A 364 -8.95 8.67 16.41
CA GLN A 364 -9.94 9.56 17.01
C GLN A 364 -9.22 10.71 17.73
N ASN A 365 -9.87 11.86 17.79
CA ASN A 365 -9.26 13.09 18.32
C ASN A 365 -8.02 13.56 17.54
N ARG A 366 -8.03 13.32 16.23
CA ARG A 366 -7.05 13.84 15.27
C ARG A 366 -7.77 14.51 14.11
N LEU A 367 -7.00 15.17 13.26
CA LEU A 367 -7.46 15.81 12.04
C LEU A 367 -6.80 15.14 10.83
N VAL A 368 -7.54 15.10 9.71
CA VAL A 368 -6.99 14.67 8.42
C VAL A 368 -5.87 15.64 8.00
N PRO A 369 -4.68 15.15 7.61
CA PRO A 369 -3.57 16.01 7.22
C PRO A 369 -3.92 16.89 6.03
N GLY A 370 -3.51 18.16 6.08
CA GLY A 370 -3.74 19.22 5.09
C GLY A 370 -5.16 19.78 5.09
N ALA A 371 -6.16 18.92 5.16
CA ALA A 371 -7.56 19.30 5.13
C ALA A 371 -8.11 19.73 6.49
N LYS A 372 -7.49 19.28 7.58
CA LYS A 372 -7.89 19.54 8.97
C LYS A 372 -9.34 19.11 9.30
N ILE A 373 -9.89 18.14 8.58
CA ILE A 373 -11.23 17.59 8.87
C ILE A 373 -11.14 16.72 10.13
N PRO A 374 -12.03 16.91 11.12
CA PRO A 374 -11.95 16.16 12.38
C PRO A 374 -12.30 14.69 12.23
N ILE A 375 -11.50 13.83 12.87
CA ILE A 375 -11.71 12.39 12.97
C ILE A 375 -12.33 12.08 14.34
N VAL A 376 -13.54 11.53 14.33
CA VAL A 376 -14.37 11.33 15.52
C VAL A 376 -14.84 9.87 15.64
N PRO A 377 -15.33 9.42 16.82
CA PRO A 377 -15.85 8.06 16.97
C PRO A 377 -17.13 7.81 16.15
N SER A 378 -17.34 6.56 15.73
CA SER A 378 -18.46 6.17 14.86
C SER A 378 -19.86 6.34 15.47
N ASN A 379 -19.98 6.33 16.81
CA ASN A 379 -21.24 6.63 17.50
C ASN A 379 -21.76 8.06 17.23
N ARG A 380 -20.91 8.98 16.74
CA ARG A 380 -21.32 10.33 16.34
C ARG A 380 -22.45 10.31 15.30
N LEU A 381 -22.45 9.32 14.40
CA LEU A 381 -23.48 9.16 13.36
C LEU A 381 -24.88 8.90 13.93
N GLU A 382 -25.00 8.35 15.13
CA GLU A 382 -26.31 8.13 15.75
C GLU A 382 -26.92 9.43 16.24
N SER A 383 -26.08 10.27 16.85
CA SER A 383 -26.45 11.57 17.43
C SER A 383 -26.53 12.71 16.41
N ASN A 384 -25.76 12.63 15.32
CA ASN A 384 -25.67 13.65 14.28
C ASN A 384 -25.56 12.98 12.90
N PRO A 385 -26.65 12.36 12.41
CA PRO A 385 -26.66 11.71 11.10
C PRO A 385 -26.55 12.76 9.98
N PRO A 386 -25.60 12.60 9.03
CA PRO A 386 -25.48 13.52 7.89
C PRO A 386 -26.48 13.15 6.77
N ASP A 387 -26.78 14.08 5.87
CA ASP A 387 -27.59 13.78 4.68
C ASP A 387 -26.86 12.83 3.71
N TYR A 388 -25.53 12.95 3.65
CA TYR A 388 -24.64 12.09 2.89
C TYR A 388 -23.46 11.60 3.70
N LEU A 389 -23.10 10.33 3.49
CA LEU A 389 -21.94 9.71 4.12
C LEU A 389 -21.04 9.06 3.07
N ILE A 390 -19.85 9.63 2.88
CA ILE A 390 -18.85 9.14 1.93
C ILE A 390 -18.03 8.02 2.58
N ILE A 391 -18.08 6.81 2.03
CA ILE A 391 -17.31 5.65 2.51
C ILE A 391 -15.90 5.69 1.92
N PHE A 392 -14.98 6.39 2.60
CA PHE A 392 -13.57 6.43 2.18
C PHE A 392 -12.83 5.11 2.43
N ALA A 393 -13.26 4.32 3.41
CA ALA A 393 -12.81 2.95 3.59
C ALA A 393 -13.56 1.98 2.65
N TRP A 394 -13.66 2.34 1.36
CA TRP A 394 -14.49 1.65 0.35
C TRP A 394 -14.11 0.18 0.14
N ASN A 395 -12.87 -0.22 0.42
CA ASN A 395 -12.44 -1.61 0.34
C ASN A 395 -13.11 -2.50 1.41
N PHE A 396 -13.75 -1.89 2.41
CA PHE A 396 -14.59 -2.54 3.42
C PHE A 396 -16.05 -2.08 3.32
N ALA A 397 -16.48 -1.49 2.18
CA ALA A 397 -17.80 -0.89 2.05
C ALA A 397 -18.93 -1.86 2.42
N LYS A 398 -18.85 -3.14 2.01
CA LYS A 398 -19.86 -4.15 2.34
C LYS A 398 -20.01 -4.35 3.85
N GLU A 399 -18.91 -4.48 4.58
CA GLU A 399 -18.91 -4.67 6.04
C GLU A 399 -19.37 -3.40 6.76
N ILE A 400 -18.88 -2.25 6.31
CA ILE A 400 -19.23 -0.93 6.87
C ILE A 400 -20.73 -0.68 6.70
N ILE A 401 -21.26 -0.85 5.48
CA ILE A 401 -22.66 -0.59 5.17
C ILE A 401 -23.56 -1.53 5.96
N ALA A 402 -23.22 -2.82 6.07
CA ALA A 402 -23.97 -3.75 6.90
C ALA A 402 -24.06 -3.29 8.37
N LYS A 403 -22.99 -2.67 8.90
CA LYS A 403 -22.96 -2.11 10.26
C LYS A 403 -23.81 -0.84 10.39
N ILE A 404 -23.83 0.04 9.38
CA ILE A 404 -24.49 1.35 9.47
C ILE A 404 -25.83 1.45 8.73
N GLN A 405 -26.32 0.34 8.18
CA GLN A 405 -27.59 0.26 7.46
C GLN A 405 -28.77 0.93 8.18
N PRO A 406 -28.92 0.86 9.52
CA PRO A 406 -30.01 1.57 10.21
C PRO A 406 -30.04 3.09 9.99
N LEU A 407 -28.93 3.71 9.59
CA LEU A 407 -28.90 5.14 9.25
C LEU A 407 -29.70 5.48 7.99
N GLU A 408 -29.94 4.52 7.09
CA GLU A 408 -30.80 4.74 5.91
C GLU A 408 -32.23 5.10 6.32
N GLN A 409 -32.73 4.53 7.42
CA GLN A 409 -34.04 4.85 7.98
C GLN A 409 -34.12 6.30 8.51
N LYS A 410 -32.95 6.91 8.78
CA LYS A 410 -32.82 8.32 9.15
C LYS A 410 -32.61 9.23 7.93
N GLY A 411 -32.69 8.70 6.70
CA GLY A 411 -32.52 9.46 5.46
C GLY A 411 -31.07 9.62 5.00
N VAL A 412 -30.10 8.99 5.68
CA VAL A 412 -28.68 9.06 5.29
C VAL A 412 -28.47 8.31 3.98
N ARG A 413 -27.82 8.97 3.01
CA ARG A 413 -27.44 8.37 1.72
C ARG A 413 -25.95 8.05 1.70
N PHE A 414 -25.61 6.80 1.36
CA PHE A 414 -24.21 6.36 1.30
C PHE A 414 -23.59 6.63 -0.07
N LEU A 415 -22.34 7.08 -0.08
CA LEU A 415 -21.56 7.25 -1.31
C LEU A 415 -20.29 6.43 -1.31
N ILE A 416 -19.93 5.91 -2.48
CA ILE A 416 -18.60 5.37 -2.76
C ILE A 416 -17.90 6.29 -3.75
N PRO A 417 -16.67 6.78 -3.46
CA PRO A 417 -16.00 7.77 -4.30
C PRO A 417 -15.42 7.19 -5.60
N LEU A 418 -15.11 5.89 -5.63
CA LEU A 418 -14.42 5.20 -6.72
C LEU A 418 -15.15 3.89 -7.10
N PRO A 419 -15.07 3.39 -8.34
CA PRO A 419 -14.32 3.92 -9.50
C PRO A 419 -14.92 5.18 -10.13
N LYS A 420 -16.16 5.48 -9.76
CA LYS A 420 -16.89 6.71 -10.06
C LYS A 420 -17.73 7.04 -8.84
N LEU A 421 -17.98 8.33 -8.61
CA LEU A 421 -18.84 8.74 -7.52
C LEU A 421 -20.22 8.09 -7.68
N THR A 422 -20.60 7.25 -6.72
CA THR A 422 -21.85 6.49 -6.78
C THR A 422 -22.61 6.67 -5.48
N ILE A 423 -23.84 7.18 -5.58
CA ILE A 423 -24.80 7.15 -4.48
C ILE A 423 -25.44 5.77 -4.48
N LEU A 424 -25.34 5.06 -3.35
CA LEU A 424 -25.96 3.75 -3.20
C LEU A 424 -27.46 3.93 -2.95
N SER A 425 -28.27 3.22 -3.74
CA SER A 425 -29.72 3.14 -3.54
C SER A 425 -30.11 1.74 -3.06
N ASN A 426 -31.27 1.62 -2.41
CA ASN A 426 -31.79 0.39 -1.78
C ASN A 426 -31.76 -0.87 -2.67
N GLN A 427 -31.65 -0.74 -4.00
CA GLN A 427 -31.61 -1.87 -4.94
C GLN A 427 -30.21 -2.48 -5.15
N MET A 428 -29.12 -1.78 -4.80
CA MET A 428 -27.75 -2.27 -5.02
C MET A 428 -27.28 -3.31 -4.00
N PHE A 429 -28.00 -3.48 -2.88
CA PHE A 429 -27.62 -4.38 -1.78
C PHE A 429 -28.20 -5.80 -1.89
N ALA A 430 -29.04 -6.06 -2.90
CA ALA A 430 -29.72 -7.34 -3.11
C ALA A 430 -28.96 -8.31 -4.03
N ARG A 431 -27.67 -8.08 -4.32
CA ARG A 431 -26.84 -8.94 -5.18
C ARG A 431 -25.54 -9.37 -4.52
#